data_AF-M0CRC8-F1
#
_entry.id   AF-M0CRC8-F1
#
_cell.length_a   1.000
_cell.length_b   1.000
_cell.length_c   1.000
_cell.angle_alpha   90.00
_cell.angle_beta   90.00
_cell.angle_gamma   90.00
#
_symmetry.space_group_name_H-M   'P 1'
#
loop_
_entity.id
_entity.type
_entity.pdbx_description
1 polymer ?
#
loop_
_entity_poly.entity_id
_entity_poly.type
_entity_poly.pdbx_seq_one_letter_code
_entity_poly.pdbx_strand_id
1 'polypeptide(L)'
;MSDAADERVDGAGEAEEASGADGDVTGDDAESIEALRERVEAEYDFDDFGPAEMASMSADEWEAVFDAESWITGQELLDRVEADLKRRVAEREVFARVERRDDRLVAYSDEGYATVRADGSVEGHGTVLRDVKPTVALASMESYDVPEAPPEDLLPEPQEVPEGSGELGNTMLQVIAGIQVLAGLVLVGGWLVFFLGVVSPPGGGSVRSLNVIAMLLGGFVFLAVGVLLFGVVANARLSDKFRAEEYRNRLRAVELEPGERPDFLPDEESSAGAAGIPGEASEGLPGEGGDERPSESGDGEPERS
;
A
#
# COMPACT_ATOMS: atom_id res chain seq x y z
N MET A 1 -15.62 40.86 -60.35
CA MET A 1 -15.90 42.20 -59.81
C MET A 1 -14.70 42.60 -58.97
N SER A 2 -14.31 43.86 -59.11
CA SER A 2 -13.32 44.66 -58.36
C SER A 2 -13.35 44.36 -56.84
N ASP A 3 -12.32 44.55 -56.02
CA ASP A 3 -11.29 45.59 -56.02
C ASP A 3 -10.19 45.26 -54.95
N ALA A 4 -8.97 45.79 -55.20
CA ALA A 4 -7.80 46.17 -54.36
C ALA A 4 -7.69 45.77 -52.86
N ALA A 5 -6.52 45.67 -52.21
CA ALA A 5 -5.06 45.79 -52.48
C ALA A 5 -4.34 45.28 -51.20
N ASP A 6 -3.22 44.54 -51.30
CA ASP A 6 -1.82 44.95 -50.98
C ASP A 6 -1.66 45.56 -49.56
N GLU A 7 -0.86 44.98 -48.65
CA GLU A 7 0.60 45.21 -48.63
C GLU A 7 1.34 44.14 -47.80
N ARG A 8 2.53 43.73 -48.28
CA ARG A 8 3.52 42.91 -47.57
C ARG A 8 4.38 43.79 -46.67
N VAL A 9 4.79 43.26 -45.52
CA VAL A 9 6.04 43.65 -44.85
C VAL A 9 6.78 42.37 -44.45
N ASP A 10 8.01 42.26 -44.96
CA ASP A 10 9.02 41.24 -44.66
C ASP A 10 9.50 41.31 -43.20
N GLY A 11 9.91 40.17 -42.65
CA GLY A 11 10.65 40.11 -41.40
C GLY A 11 11.06 38.69 -41.04
N ALA A 12 12.26 38.31 -41.48
CA ALA A 12 12.94 37.06 -41.10
C ALA A 12 13.14 36.97 -39.57
N GLY A 13 13.09 35.73 -39.06
CA GLY A 13 13.43 35.40 -37.68
C GLY A 13 13.67 33.91 -37.57
N GLU A 14 14.93 33.51 -37.80
CA GLU A 14 15.48 32.19 -37.52
C GLU A 14 15.16 31.72 -36.09
N ALA A 15 14.91 30.42 -35.98
CA ALA A 15 14.81 29.70 -34.72
C ALA A 15 16.22 29.51 -34.14
N GLU A 16 16.47 30.05 -32.95
CA GLU A 16 17.65 29.74 -32.15
C GLU A 16 17.29 28.79 -31.01
N GLU A 17 18.14 27.76 -30.90
CA GLU A 17 18.23 26.77 -29.84
C GLU A 17 18.47 27.45 -28.48
N ALA A 18 17.63 27.16 -27.49
CA ALA A 18 17.94 27.47 -26.10
C ALA A 18 18.85 26.38 -25.52
N SER A 19 20.14 26.52 -25.80
CA SER A 19 21.23 25.91 -25.04
C SER A 19 21.16 26.40 -23.59
N GLY A 20 21.39 25.49 -22.65
CA GLY A 20 21.69 25.83 -21.27
C GLY A 20 22.79 26.88 -21.21
N ALA A 21 22.47 27.98 -20.55
CA ALA A 21 23.41 29.04 -20.22
C ALA A 21 23.26 29.28 -18.72
N ASP A 22 24.29 28.82 -18.02
CA ASP A 22 24.74 29.33 -16.71
C ASP A 22 24.65 30.86 -16.75
N GLY A 23 23.58 31.38 -16.17
CA GLY A 23 23.28 32.80 -16.13
C GLY A 23 24.04 33.43 -14.97
N ASP A 24 25.21 33.99 -15.27
CA ASP A 24 25.84 35.02 -14.45
C ASP A 24 24.82 36.15 -14.19
N VAL A 25 24.21 36.13 -13.00
CA VAL A 25 23.25 37.14 -12.56
C VAL A 25 24.01 38.42 -12.25
N THR A 26 24.25 39.24 -13.27
CA THR A 26 24.60 40.65 -13.09
C THR A 26 23.41 41.41 -12.48
N GLY A 27 23.69 42.05 -11.34
CA GLY A 27 22.68 42.53 -10.39
C GLY A 27 21.82 43.72 -10.81
N ASP A 28 20.57 43.69 -10.34
CA ASP A 28 19.91 44.71 -9.50
C ASP A 28 18.49 44.24 -9.05
N ASP A 29 18.01 43.08 -9.52
CA ASP A 29 16.67 42.51 -9.21
C ASP A 29 16.72 41.22 -8.35
N ALA A 30 17.79 41.03 -7.58
CA ALA A 30 17.94 39.92 -6.64
C ALA A 30 18.13 40.52 -5.24
N GLU A 31 17.05 40.60 -4.46
CA GLU A 31 17.25 40.40 -3.03
C GLU A 31 18.02 39.10 -2.89
N SER A 32 19.20 39.14 -2.26
CA SER A 32 20.00 37.92 -2.03
C SER A 32 19.07 36.83 -1.51
N ILE A 33 19.14 35.60 -2.01
CA ILE A 33 18.28 34.48 -1.55
C ILE A 33 18.23 34.42 -0.02
N GLU A 34 19.33 34.75 0.65
CA GLU A 34 19.43 34.91 2.10
C GLU A 34 18.52 36.02 2.70
N ALA A 35 18.40 37.16 2.05
CA ALA A 35 17.50 38.24 2.44
C ALA A 35 16.02 37.86 2.22
N LEU A 36 15.74 37.05 1.20
CA LEU A 36 14.41 36.49 0.98
C LEU A 36 14.08 35.44 2.05
N ARG A 37 15.03 34.57 2.40
CA ARG A 37 14.93 33.60 3.50
C ARG A 37 14.62 34.28 4.84
N GLU A 38 15.38 35.31 5.20
CA GLU A 38 15.15 36.05 6.46
C GLU A 38 13.76 36.71 6.50
N ARG A 39 13.25 37.19 5.36
CA ARG A 39 11.88 37.72 5.27
C ARG A 39 10.83 36.62 5.46
N VAL A 40 11.00 35.49 4.79
CA VAL A 40 10.05 34.38 4.85
C VAL A 40 9.99 33.81 6.27
N GLU A 41 11.14 33.64 6.94
CA GLU A 41 11.21 33.23 8.35
C GLU A 41 10.55 34.22 9.31
N ALA A 42 10.45 35.51 8.94
CA ALA A 42 9.74 36.51 9.72
C ALA A 42 8.22 36.56 9.44
N GLU A 43 7.80 36.17 8.24
CA GLU A 43 6.40 36.19 7.81
C GLU A 43 5.64 34.92 8.20
N TYR A 44 6.30 33.77 8.14
CA TYR A 44 5.69 32.46 8.39
C TYR A 44 6.20 31.84 9.69
N ASP A 45 5.28 31.26 10.48
CA ASP A 45 5.61 30.42 11.62
C ASP A 45 5.78 28.97 11.14
N PHE A 46 7.02 28.51 11.00
CA PHE A 46 7.31 27.15 10.53
C PHE A 46 6.90 26.05 11.53
N ASP A 47 6.71 26.37 12.81
CA ASP A 47 6.24 25.41 13.82
C ASP A 47 4.72 25.14 13.71
N ASP A 48 3.94 26.08 13.17
CA ASP A 48 2.49 25.95 12.90
C ASP A 48 2.17 26.10 11.40
N PHE A 49 3.07 25.61 10.54
CA PHE A 49 2.93 25.74 9.09
C PHE A 49 1.96 24.69 8.52
N GLY A 50 0.91 25.14 7.85
CA GLY A 50 -0.15 24.29 7.33
C GLY A 50 -0.34 24.33 5.80
N PRO A 51 -1.35 23.59 5.29
CA PRO A 51 -1.66 23.57 3.86
C PRO A 51 -2.13 24.92 3.28
N ALA A 52 -2.67 25.81 4.12
CA ALA A 52 -3.14 27.13 3.67
C ALA A 52 -1.95 28.06 3.39
N GLU A 53 -0.95 28.03 4.28
CA GLU A 53 0.31 28.75 4.19
C GLU A 53 1.14 28.19 3.02
N MET A 54 1.11 26.86 2.82
CA MET A 54 1.72 26.22 1.66
C MET A 54 1.17 26.73 0.32
N ALA A 55 -0.14 27.03 0.29
CA ALA A 55 -0.81 27.53 -0.90
C ALA A 55 -0.63 29.04 -1.13
N SER A 56 -0.31 29.81 -0.09
CA SER A 56 -0.05 31.26 -0.21
C SER A 56 1.39 31.57 -0.61
N MET A 57 2.33 30.69 -0.25
CA MET A 57 3.76 30.86 -0.49
C MET A 57 4.11 30.73 -1.98
N SER A 58 4.85 31.70 -2.49
CA SER A 58 5.33 31.75 -3.87
C SER A 58 6.51 30.81 -4.11
N ALA A 59 6.80 30.48 -5.37
CA ALA A 59 7.89 29.58 -5.72
C ALA A 59 9.28 30.09 -5.28
N ASP A 60 9.51 31.41 -5.37
CA ASP A 60 10.77 32.02 -4.97
C ASP A 60 10.96 32.01 -3.45
N GLU A 61 9.87 32.19 -2.70
CA GLU A 61 9.89 32.05 -1.23
C GLU A 61 10.16 30.61 -0.80
N TRP A 62 9.59 29.63 -1.52
CA TRP A 62 9.86 28.20 -1.31
C TRP A 62 11.33 27.87 -1.54
N GLU A 63 11.90 28.30 -2.66
CA GLU A 63 13.30 28.06 -2.99
C GLU A 63 14.24 28.72 -1.97
N ALA A 64 13.86 29.89 -1.44
CA ALA A 64 14.67 30.58 -0.44
C ALA A 64 14.79 29.80 0.87
N VAL A 65 13.74 29.11 1.32
CA VAL A 65 13.76 28.36 2.58
C VAL A 65 14.06 26.87 2.40
N PHE A 66 13.94 26.33 1.19
CA PHE A 66 14.28 24.95 0.88
C PHE A 66 15.79 24.79 0.70
N ASP A 67 16.43 24.07 1.62
CA ASP A 67 17.86 23.76 1.52
C ASP A 67 18.06 22.37 0.89
N ALA A 68 18.31 22.33 -0.41
CA ALA A 68 18.58 21.08 -1.13
C ALA A 68 19.89 20.41 -0.69
N GLU A 69 20.87 21.18 -0.22
CA GLU A 69 22.18 20.66 0.21
C GLU A 69 22.10 19.96 1.57
N SER A 70 21.04 20.24 2.36
CA SER A 70 20.75 19.56 3.63
C SER A 70 20.28 18.11 3.48
N TRP A 71 19.95 17.66 2.27
CA TRP A 71 19.49 16.31 2.00
C TRP A 71 20.65 15.41 1.56
N ILE A 72 20.77 14.26 2.21
CA ILE A 72 21.81 13.26 1.90
C ILE A 72 21.47 12.60 0.55
N THR A 73 22.44 12.64 -0.37
CA THR A 73 22.40 11.97 -1.68
C THR A 73 23.68 11.15 -1.89
N GLY A 74 23.86 10.55 -3.06
CA GLY A 74 25.06 9.79 -3.40
C GLY A 74 25.08 8.37 -2.83
N GLN A 75 26.30 7.87 -2.60
CA GLN A 75 26.51 6.54 -2.01
C GLN A 75 26.04 6.49 -0.55
N GLU A 76 26.16 7.59 0.18
CA GLU A 76 25.72 7.66 1.57
C GLU A 76 24.20 7.44 1.70
N LEU A 77 23.41 8.03 0.80
CA LEU A 77 21.98 7.76 0.72
C LEU A 77 21.71 6.27 0.49
N LEU A 78 22.40 5.67 -0.49
CA LEU A 78 22.19 4.26 -0.82
C LEU A 78 22.55 3.33 0.35
N ASP A 79 23.61 3.63 1.10
CA ASP A 79 24.01 2.86 2.28
C ASP A 79 22.98 3.00 3.42
N ARG A 80 22.44 4.21 3.62
CA ARG A 80 21.38 4.49 4.59
C ARG A 80 20.08 3.78 4.23
N VAL A 81 19.67 3.85 2.96
CA VAL A 81 18.47 3.16 2.44
C VAL A 81 18.63 1.65 2.54
N GLU A 82 19.80 1.11 2.21
CA GLU A 82 20.07 -0.33 2.32
C GLU A 82 19.93 -0.81 3.76
N ALA A 83 20.48 -0.08 4.73
CA ALA A 83 20.39 -0.43 6.15
C ALA A 83 18.95 -0.37 6.68
N ASP A 84 18.21 0.71 6.40
CA ASP A 84 16.82 0.86 6.82
C ASP A 84 15.91 -0.20 6.16
N LEU A 85 16.06 -0.42 4.86
CA LEU A 85 15.24 -1.40 4.15
C LEU A 85 15.51 -2.82 4.63
N LYS A 86 16.78 -3.17 4.87
CA LYS A 86 17.15 -4.45 5.50
C LYS A 86 16.54 -4.60 6.90
N ARG A 87 16.53 -3.54 7.71
CA ARG A 87 15.86 -3.57 9.02
C ARG A 87 14.36 -3.88 8.86
N ARG A 88 13.67 -3.17 7.98
CA ARG A 88 12.23 -3.35 7.73
C ARG A 88 11.87 -4.72 7.17
N VAL A 89 12.72 -5.28 6.32
CA VAL A 89 12.55 -6.66 5.85
C VAL A 89 12.69 -7.65 7.01
N ALA A 90 13.69 -7.47 7.88
CA ALA A 90 13.86 -8.29 9.08
C ALA A 90 12.65 -8.23 10.02
N GLU A 91 12.05 -7.05 10.15
CA GLU A 91 10.87 -6.79 10.98
C GLU A 91 9.55 -7.17 10.30
N ARG A 92 9.63 -7.67 9.06
CA ARG A 92 8.49 -8.10 8.22
C ARG A 92 7.52 -6.97 7.88
N GLU A 93 8.01 -5.73 7.88
CA GLU A 93 7.25 -4.57 7.40
C GLU A 93 7.27 -4.48 5.88
N VAL A 94 8.36 -4.96 5.25
CA VAL A 94 8.54 -4.99 3.80
C VAL A 94 8.87 -6.41 3.35
N PHE A 95 8.21 -6.88 2.29
CA PHE A 95 8.52 -8.16 1.65
C PHE A 95 9.29 -7.92 0.36
N ALA A 96 10.62 -7.89 0.43
CA ALA A 96 11.49 -7.74 -0.72
C ALA A 96 12.88 -8.31 -0.44
N ARG A 97 13.56 -8.78 -1.49
CA ARG A 97 15.01 -9.00 -1.49
C ARG A 97 15.70 -7.70 -1.87
N VAL A 98 16.79 -7.37 -1.17
CA VAL A 98 17.52 -6.12 -1.32
C VAL A 98 18.91 -6.40 -1.90
N GLU A 99 19.21 -5.85 -3.06
CA GLU A 99 20.48 -5.99 -3.77
C GLU A 99 21.17 -4.64 -3.96
N ARG A 100 22.41 -4.54 -3.48
CA ARG A 100 23.28 -3.39 -3.72
C ARG A 100 24.03 -3.54 -5.04
N ARG A 101 24.06 -2.47 -5.83
CA ARG A 101 24.88 -2.28 -7.05
C ARG A 101 25.68 -1.00 -6.92
N ASP A 102 26.65 -0.78 -7.80
CA ASP A 102 27.57 0.36 -7.70
C ASP A 102 26.85 1.71 -7.71
N ASP A 103 25.83 1.88 -8.55
CA ASP A 103 25.12 3.15 -8.77
C ASP A 103 23.68 3.19 -8.24
N ARG A 104 23.17 2.06 -7.75
CA ARG A 104 21.77 1.90 -7.35
C ARG A 104 21.53 0.77 -6.36
N LEU A 105 20.39 0.83 -5.70
CA LEU A 105 19.84 -0.22 -4.85
C LEU A 105 18.58 -0.78 -5.51
N VAL A 106 18.46 -2.11 -5.61
CA VAL A 106 17.28 -2.77 -6.17
C VAL A 106 16.60 -3.58 -5.08
N ALA A 107 15.31 -3.31 -4.85
CA ALA A 107 14.45 -4.10 -4.00
C ALA A 107 13.40 -4.79 -4.87
N TYR A 108 13.17 -6.09 -4.69
CA TYR A 108 12.19 -6.82 -5.49
C TYR A 108 11.47 -7.92 -4.72
N SER A 109 10.24 -8.21 -5.14
CA SER A 109 9.40 -9.27 -4.63
C SER A 109 8.89 -10.15 -5.77
N ASP A 110 7.87 -10.95 -5.49
CA ASP A 110 7.14 -11.77 -6.45
C ASP A 110 6.23 -10.95 -7.38
N GLU A 111 5.83 -9.74 -6.97
CA GLU A 111 4.79 -8.95 -7.65
C GLU A 111 5.25 -7.53 -8.02
N GLY A 112 6.46 -7.13 -7.64
CA GLY A 112 6.94 -5.78 -7.87
C GLY A 112 8.40 -5.55 -7.55
N TYR A 113 8.86 -4.36 -7.88
CA TYR A 113 10.22 -3.92 -7.61
C TYR A 113 10.32 -2.41 -7.45
N ALA A 114 11.42 -1.99 -6.85
CA ALA A 114 11.84 -0.61 -6.78
C ALA A 114 13.36 -0.52 -7.02
N THR A 115 13.78 0.44 -7.82
CA THR A 115 15.19 0.80 -8.01
C THR A 115 15.39 2.21 -7.47
N VAL A 116 16.33 2.35 -6.53
CA VAL A 116 16.74 3.63 -5.94
C VAL A 116 18.10 4.00 -6.51
N ARG A 117 18.22 5.20 -7.06
CA ARG A 117 19.49 5.73 -7.55
C ARG A 117 20.13 6.66 -6.51
N ALA A 118 21.41 6.97 -6.74
CA ALA A 118 22.18 7.85 -5.89
C ALA A 118 21.61 9.28 -5.77
N ASP A 119 20.84 9.75 -6.75
CA ASP A 119 20.16 11.05 -6.71
C ASP A 119 18.86 11.04 -5.87
N GLY A 120 18.50 9.90 -5.29
CA GLY A 120 17.25 9.72 -4.55
C GLY A 120 16.03 9.44 -5.43
N SER A 121 16.19 9.36 -6.76
CA SER A 121 15.11 8.95 -7.64
C SER A 121 14.71 7.48 -7.40
N VAL A 122 13.41 7.21 -7.41
CA VAL A 122 12.85 5.87 -7.18
C VAL A 122 11.92 5.48 -8.33
N GLU A 123 12.28 4.43 -9.06
CA GLU A 123 11.52 3.86 -10.17
C GLU A 123 11.05 2.44 -9.83
N GLY A 124 9.92 2.01 -10.40
CA GLY A 124 9.43 0.64 -10.22
C GLY A 124 7.91 0.55 -10.21
N HIS A 125 7.37 -0.53 -9.66
CA HIS A 125 5.93 -0.74 -9.51
C HIS A 125 5.59 -1.67 -8.35
N GLY A 126 4.31 -1.71 -7.99
CA GLY A 126 3.77 -2.61 -6.97
C GLY A 126 4.00 -2.10 -5.55
N THR A 127 3.81 -3.00 -4.58
CA THR A 127 3.94 -2.69 -3.15
C THR A 127 5.37 -2.31 -2.77
N VAL A 128 6.36 -2.91 -3.41
CA VAL A 128 7.79 -2.59 -3.16
C VAL A 128 8.08 -1.11 -3.43
N LEU A 129 7.57 -0.53 -4.52
CA LEU A 129 7.72 0.92 -4.78
C LEU A 129 7.06 1.77 -3.69
N ARG A 130 5.86 1.38 -3.24
CA ARG A 130 5.11 2.08 -2.21
C ARG A 130 5.86 2.06 -0.87
N ASP A 131 6.54 0.97 -0.56
CA ASP A 131 7.24 0.78 0.71
C ASP A 131 8.64 1.41 0.70
N VAL A 132 9.33 1.42 -0.45
CA VAL A 132 10.68 1.98 -0.58
C VAL A 132 10.68 3.51 -0.62
N LYS A 133 9.69 4.16 -1.25
CA LYS A 133 9.64 5.64 -1.35
C LYS A 133 9.73 6.36 0.01
N PRO A 134 8.92 5.99 1.03
CA PRO A 134 9.05 6.57 2.37
C PRO A 134 10.42 6.34 3.01
N THR A 135 11.02 5.17 2.83
CA THR A 135 12.36 4.86 3.33
C THR A 135 13.41 5.76 2.70
N VAL A 136 13.37 5.98 1.38
CA VAL A 136 14.31 6.89 0.71
C VAL A 136 14.18 8.30 1.24
N ALA A 137 12.95 8.81 1.38
CA ALA A 137 12.71 10.14 1.94
C ALA A 137 13.26 10.29 3.37
N LEU A 138 13.00 9.31 4.26
CA LEU A 138 13.52 9.36 5.63
C LEU A 138 15.04 9.24 5.65
N ALA A 139 15.61 8.30 4.89
CA ALA A 139 17.04 8.08 4.82
C ALA A 139 17.79 9.28 4.25
N SER A 140 17.17 10.09 3.39
CA SER A 140 17.77 11.33 2.88
C SER A 140 17.78 12.49 3.90
N MET A 141 17.05 12.39 5.00
CA MET A 141 17.11 13.41 6.07
C MET A 141 18.31 13.15 6.99
N GLU A 142 19.14 14.17 7.26
CA GLU A 142 20.24 14.08 8.23
C GLU A 142 19.76 13.77 9.66
N SER A 143 18.60 14.31 10.03
CA SER A 143 18.01 14.16 11.38
C SER A 143 17.45 12.76 11.63
N TYR A 144 17.25 11.95 10.59
CA TYR A 144 16.76 10.60 10.72
C TYR A 144 17.89 9.67 11.15
N ASP A 145 17.69 8.98 12.28
CA ASP A 145 18.62 7.97 12.79
C ASP A 145 18.33 6.63 12.11
N VAL A 146 19.21 6.24 11.19
CA VAL A 146 19.04 5.02 10.39
C VAL A 146 19.45 3.82 11.23
N PRO A 147 18.58 2.80 11.37
CA PRO A 147 18.92 1.62 12.15
C PRO A 147 20.07 0.86 11.50
N GLU A 148 20.94 0.26 12.32
CA GLU A 148 22.03 -0.59 11.82
C GLU A 148 21.48 -1.79 11.04
N ALA A 149 22.13 -2.14 9.93
CA ALA A 149 21.72 -3.27 9.11
C ALA A 149 21.92 -4.60 9.86
N PRO A 150 20.91 -5.50 9.86
CA PRO A 150 21.09 -6.87 10.35
C PRO A 150 22.16 -7.66 9.54
N PRO A 151 22.89 -8.58 10.18
CA PRO A 151 24.10 -9.19 9.60
C PRO A 151 23.90 -10.31 8.55
N GLU A 152 22.68 -10.79 8.26
CA GLU A 152 22.44 -11.95 7.36
C GLU A 152 21.22 -11.80 6.44
N ASP A 153 21.04 -12.77 5.52
CA ASP A 153 19.91 -12.87 4.57
C ASP A 153 18.58 -12.93 5.34
N LEU A 154 17.67 -12.01 5.01
CA LEU A 154 16.61 -11.57 5.94
C LEU A 154 15.29 -12.29 5.75
N LEU A 155 15.10 -12.86 4.57
CA LEU A 155 13.92 -13.63 4.28
C LEU A 155 14.14 -15.06 4.82
N PRO A 156 13.26 -15.55 5.70
CA PRO A 156 13.38 -16.93 6.19
C PRO A 156 13.17 -17.89 5.03
N GLU A 157 13.77 -19.09 5.13
CA GLU A 157 13.49 -20.12 4.14
C GLU A 157 11.99 -20.52 4.22
N PRO A 158 11.34 -20.87 3.10
CA PRO A 158 9.91 -21.22 3.10
C PRO A 158 9.53 -22.30 4.12
N GLN A 159 10.41 -23.26 4.40
CA GLN A 159 10.22 -24.32 5.38
C GLN A 159 10.25 -23.84 6.84
N GLU A 160 10.89 -22.71 7.12
CA GLU A 160 11.05 -22.19 8.48
C GLU A 160 9.86 -21.34 8.94
N VAL A 161 8.95 -21.00 8.01
CA VAL A 161 7.75 -20.23 8.31
C VAL A 161 6.78 -21.04 9.18
N PRO A 162 6.55 -20.65 10.44
CA PRO A 162 5.62 -21.35 11.33
C PRO A 162 4.17 -21.18 10.86
N GLU A 163 3.32 -22.18 11.12
CA GLU A 163 1.93 -22.19 10.66
C GLU A 163 0.98 -21.29 11.46
N GLY A 164 1.46 -20.63 12.52
CA GLY A 164 0.68 -19.62 13.24
C GLY A 164 1.35 -19.11 14.52
N SER A 165 1.12 -17.82 14.82
CA SER A 165 1.53 -17.17 16.08
C SER A 165 0.41 -17.13 17.13
N GLY A 166 -0.84 -17.41 16.73
CA GLY A 166 -2.05 -17.28 17.55
C GLY A 166 -2.46 -18.51 18.36
N GLU A 167 -1.62 -19.56 18.43
CA GLU A 167 -2.00 -20.86 18.99
C GLU A 167 -2.51 -20.78 20.43
N LEU A 168 -1.90 -19.94 21.29
CA LEU A 168 -2.29 -19.81 22.70
C LEU A 168 -3.67 -19.16 22.83
N GLY A 169 -3.91 -18.04 22.13
CA GLY A 169 -5.20 -17.35 22.14
C GLY A 169 -6.32 -18.24 21.58
N ASN A 170 -6.02 -18.95 20.49
CA ASN A 170 -6.93 -19.92 19.89
C ASN A 170 -7.26 -21.07 20.86
N THR A 171 -6.25 -21.61 21.53
CA THR A 171 -6.41 -22.68 22.53
C THR A 171 -7.28 -22.22 23.70
N MET A 172 -7.08 -20.99 24.21
CA MET A 172 -7.89 -20.45 25.30
C MET A 172 -9.37 -20.32 24.90
N LEU A 173 -9.65 -19.77 23.71
CA LEU A 173 -11.01 -19.68 23.19
C LEU A 173 -11.63 -21.07 22.97
N GLN A 174 -10.85 -22.03 22.49
CA GLN A 174 -11.31 -23.41 22.30
C GLN A 174 -11.67 -24.10 23.63
N VAL A 175 -10.88 -23.88 24.68
CA VAL A 175 -11.18 -24.38 26.04
C VAL A 175 -12.47 -23.77 26.57
N ILE A 176 -12.63 -22.44 26.45
CA ILE A 176 -13.85 -21.74 26.87
C ILE A 176 -15.06 -22.25 26.08
N ALA A 177 -14.93 -22.39 24.76
CA ALA A 177 -15.97 -22.95 23.90
C ALA A 177 -16.35 -24.37 24.33
N GLY A 178 -15.36 -25.22 24.63
CA GLY A 178 -15.56 -26.58 25.11
C GLY A 178 -16.34 -26.63 26.43
N ILE A 179 -15.96 -25.81 27.41
CA ILE A 179 -16.67 -25.69 28.69
C ILE A 179 -18.11 -25.20 28.47
N GLN A 180 -18.30 -24.23 27.59
CA GLN A 180 -19.62 -23.68 27.27
C GLN A 180 -20.54 -24.73 26.64
N VAL A 181 -20.03 -25.50 25.67
CA VAL A 181 -20.78 -26.61 25.06
C VAL A 181 -21.11 -27.68 26.10
N LEU A 182 -20.15 -28.05 26.96
CA LEU A 182 -20.39 -29.02 28.03
C LEU A 182 -21.46 -28.54 29.01
N ALA A 183 -21.40 -27.29 29.46
CA ALA A 183 -22.41 -26.70 30.33
C ALA A 183 -23.79 -26.70 29.65
N GLY A 184 -23.85 -26.32 28.37
CA GLY A 184 -25.08 -26.37 27.57
C GLY A 184 -25.67 -27.77 27.48
N LEU A 185 -24.84 -28.79 27.20
CA LEU A 185 -25.25 -30.20 27.14
C LEU A 185 -25.75 -30.70 28.50
N VAL A 186 -25.09 -30.33 29.60
CA VAL A 186 -25.53 -30.69 30.96
C VAL A 186 -26.89 -30.08 31.27
N LEU A 187 -27.11 -28.81 30.92
CA LEU A 187 -28.38 -28.13 31.15
C LEU A 187 -29.52 -28.75 30.31
N VAL A 188 -29.31 -28.96 29.01
CA VAL A 188 -30.30 -29.60 28.14
C VAL A 188 -30.55 -31.06 28.54
N GLY A 189 -29.49 -31.81 28.88
CA GLY A 189 -29.56 -33.19 29.33
C GLY A 189 -30.30 -33.33 30.66
N GLY A 190 -30.02 -32.47 31.63
CA GLY A 190 -30.75 -32.44 32.90
C GLY A 190 -32.23 -32.14 32.70
N TRP A 191 -32.57 -31.23 31.77
CA TRP A 191 -33.95 -30.92 31.44
C TRP A 191 -34.65 -32.15 30.84
N LEU A 192 -33.97 -32.87 29.96
CA LEU A 192 -34.49 -34.08 29.33
C LEU A 192 -34.76 -35.19 30.36
N VAL A 193 -33.88 -35.36 31.35
CA VAL A 193 -34.06 -36.31 32.47
C VAL A 193 -35.32 -35.99 33.29
N PHE A 194 -35.56 -34.71 33.59
CA PHE A 194 -36.78 -34.27 34.26
C PHE A 194 -38.02 -34.45 33.39
N PHE A 195 -37.91 -34.17 32.09
CA PHE A 195 -38.99 -34.34 31.13
C PHE A 195 -39.44 -35.80 31.00
N LEU A 196 -38.50 -36.74 31.01
CA LEU A 196 -38.76 -38.19 30.96
C LEU A 196 -39.26 -38.78 32.28
N GLY A 197 -39.31 -37.99 33.36
CA GLY A 197 -39.77 -38.44 34.68
C GLY A 197 -38.80 -39.38 35.41
N VAL A 198 -37.53 -39.40 35.01
CA VAL A 198 -36.49 -40.23 35.66
C VAL A 198 -36.13 -39.67 37.03
N VAL A 199 -36.12 -38.35 37.18
CA VAL A 199 -35.86 -37.63 38.43
C VAL A 199 -36.87 -36.49 38.60
N SER A 200 -37.28 -36.21 39.84
CA SER A 200 -38.16 -35.08 40.14
C SER A 200 -37.39 -33.75 40.09
N PRO A 201 -37.99 -32.67 39.55
CA PRO A 201 -37.35 -31.36 39.52
C PRO A 201 -37.04 -30.85 40.94
N PRO A 202 -35.89 -30.18 41.14
CA PRO A 202 -35.55 -29.58 42.42
C PRO A 202 -36.60 -28.53 42.83
N GLY A 203 -36.94 -28.50 44.13
CA GLY A 203 -37.94 -27.58 44.68
C GLY A 203 -39.41 -28.00 44.47
N GLY A 204 -39.67 -29.23 44.01
CA GLY A 204 -41.05 -29.76 43.87
C GLY A 204 -41.85 -29.19 42.71
N GLY A 205 -41.17 -28.50 41.77
CA GLY A 205 -41.79 -27.92 40.57
C GLY A 205 -42.14 -28.95 39.50
N SER A 206 -42.88 -28.51 38.48
CA SER A 206 -43.12 -29.30 37.25
C SER A 206 -42.16 -28.88 36.13
N VAL A 207 -42.12 -29.65 35.04
CA VAL A 207 -41.38 -29.32 33.82
C VAL A 207 -41.81 -28.00 33.16
N ARG A 208 -43.00 -27.49 33.50
CA ARG A 208 -43.52 -26.19 33.06
C ARG A 208 -43.14 -25.03 33.98
N SER A 209 -42.42 -25.30 35.07
CA SER A 209 -41.96 -24.24 35.96
C SER A 209 -40.94 -23.34 35.25
N LEU A 210 -40.98 -22.05 35.58
CA LEU A 210 -40.07 -21.05 35.02
C LEU A 210 -38.59 -21.45 35.17
N ASN A 211 -38.21 -22.05 36.30
CA ASN A 211 -36.84 -22.49 36.56
C ASN A 211 -36.39 -23.58 35.58
N VAL A 212 -37.26 -24.56 35.29
CA VAL A 212 -36.93 -25.67 34.38
C VAL A 212 -36.91 -25.20 32.92
N ILE A 213 -37.79 -24.26 32.55
CA ILE A 213 -37.77 -23.62 31.22
C ILE A 213 -36.51 -22.75 31.05
N ALA A 214 -36.16 -21.96 32.07
CA ALA A 214 -34.95 -21.13 32.04
C ALA A 214 -33.68 -21.97 31.93
N MET A 215 -33.64 -23.13 32.59
CA MET A 215 -32.55 -24.10 32.47
C MET A 215 -32.40 -24.62 31.02
N LEU A 216 -33.51 -24.98 30.35
CA LEU A 216 -33.49 -25.39 28.94
C LEU A 216 -33.00 -24.26 28.03
N LEU A 217 -33.56 -23.07 28.19
CA LEU A 217 -33.23 -21.90 27.37
C LEU A 217 -31.77 -21.49 27.57
N GLY A 218 -31.31 -21.49 28.83
CA GLY A 218 -29.91 -21.30 29.18
C GLY A 218 -29.03 -22.35 28.50
N GLY A 219 -29.41 -23.63 28.54
CA GLY A 219 -28.70 -24.70 27.85
C GLY A 219 -28.50 -24.42 26.35
N PHE A 220 -29.56 -23.98 25.66
CA PHE A 220 -29.45 -23.59 24.24
C PHE A 220 -28.58 -22.36 24.03
N VAL A 221 -28.64 -21.35 24.89
CA VAL A 221 -27.76 -20.17 24.81
C VAL A 221 -26.29 -20.58 24.97
N PHE A 222 -25.99 -21.42 25.96
CA PHE A 222 -24.64 -21.96 26.17
C PHE A 222 -24.16 -22.73 24.94
N LEU A 223 -25.00 -23.63 24.38
CA LEU A 223 -24.66 -24.34 23.14
C LEU A 223 -24.41 -23.40 21.96
N ALA A 224 -25.29 -22.42 21.75
CA ALA A 224 -25.18 -21.47 20.65
C ALA A 224 -23.88 -20.64 20.75
N VAL A 225 -23.57 -20.12 21.95
CA VAL A 225 -22.32 -19.38 22.20
C VAL A 225 -21.11 -20.29 21.99
N GLY A 226 -21.13 -21.52 22.52
CA GLY A 226 -20.03 -22.45 22.38
C GLY A 226 -19.75 -22.81 20.91
N VAL A 227 -20.79 -23.10 20.13
CA VAL A 227 -20.68 -23.37 18.68
C VAL A 227 -20.14 -22.15 17.93
N LEU A 228 -20.61 -20.94 18.26
CA LEU A 228 -20.10 -19.71 17.66
C LEU A 228 -18.61 -19.53 17.93
N LEU A 229 -18.17 -19.72 19.18
CA LEU A 229 -16.76 -19.61 19.55
C LEU A 229 -15.89 -20.64 18.81
N PHE A 230 -16.34 -21.89 18.66
CA PHE A 230 -15.66 -22.87 17.82
C PHE A 230 -15.57 -22.44 16.35
N GLY A 231 -16.63 -21.82 15.82
CA GLY A 231 -16.62 -21.27 14.45
C GLY A 231 -15.58 -20.17 14.27
N VAL A 232 -15.48 -19.25 15.23
CA VAL A 232 -14.45 -18.17 15.22
C VAL A 232 -13.04 -18.77 15.24
N VAL A 233 -12.79 -19.72 16.14
CA VAL A 233 -11.52 -20.46 16.25
C VAL A 233 -11.16 -21.19 14.95
N ALA A 234 -12.12 -21.90 14.37
CA ALA A 234 -11.92 -22.64 13.12
C ALA A 234 -11.56 -21.71 11.96
N ASN A 235 -12.25 -20.57 11.84
CA ASN A 235 -11.97 -19.56 10.82
C ASN A 235 -10.58 -18.92 11.01
N ALA A 236 -10.21 -18.60 12.25
CA ALA A 236 -8.89 -18.06 12.57
C ALA A 236 -7.77 -19.03 12.17
N ARG A 237 -7.89 -20.30 12.55
CA ARG A 237 -6.91 -21.34 12.21
C ARG A 237 -6.76 -21.55 10.71
N LEU A 238 -7.87 -21.51 9.97
CA LEU A 238 -7.85 -21.64 8.51
C LEU A 238 -7.19 -20.42 7.86
N SER A 239 -7.51 -19.21 8.33
CA SER A 239 -6.91 -17.97 7.87
C SER A 239 -5.40 -17.94 8.12
N ASP A 240 -4.95 -18.36 9.30
CA ASP A 240 -3.52 -18.40 9.63
C ASP A 240 -2.76 -19.38 8.74
N LYS A 241 -3.33 -20.58 8.51
CA LYS A 241 -2.76 -21.56 7.59
C LYS A 241 -2.64 -21.02 6.17
N PHE A 242 -3.69 -20.38 5.64
CA PHE A 242 -3.65 -19.82 4.29
C PHE A 242 -2.61 -18.71 4.17
N ARG A 243 -2.53 -17.80 5.15
CA ARG A 243 -1.52 -16.74 5.17
C ARG A 243 -0.10 -17.31 5.21
N ALA A 244 0.13 -18.35 6.00
CA ALA A 244 1.43 -19.01 6.06
C ALA A 244 1.77 -19.69 4.72
N GLU A 245 0.83 -20.41 4.11
CA GLU A 245 1.04 -21.04 2.80
C GLU A 245 1.28 -20.01 1.68
N GLU A 246 0.51 -18.92 1.68
CA GLU A 246 0.70 -17.79 0.77
C GLU A 246 2.10 -17.21 0.93
N TYR A 247 2.50 -16.85 2.15
CA TYR A 247 3.83 -16.32 2.43
C TYR A 247 4.95 -17.27 1.97
N ARG A 248 4.81 -18.59 2.18
CA ARG A 248 5.76 -19.58 1.66
C ARG A 248 5.81 -19.62 0.13
N ASN A 249 4.67 -19.51 -0.54
CA ASN A 249 4.63 -19.47 -2.00
C ASN A 249 5.32 -18.21 -2.53
N ARG A 250 5.11 -17.07 -1.89
CA ARG A 250 5.79 -15.81 -2.22
C ARG A 250 7.30 -15.91 -1.99
N LEU A 251 7.73 -16.52 -0.89
CA LEU A 251 9.14 -16.79 -0.65
C LEU A 251 9.74 -17.67 -1.75
N ARG A 252 9.10 -18.77 -2.14
CA ARG A 252 9.57 -19.63 -3.25
C ARG A 252 9.62 -18.90 -4.59
N ALA A 253 8.75 -17.93 -4.83
CA ALA A 253 8.77 -17.14 -6.05
C ALA A 253 9.93 -16.14 -6.08
N VAL A 254 10.41 -15.70 -4.90
CA VAL A 254 11.55 -14.78 -4.74
C VAL A 254 12.87 -15.53 -4.53
N GLU A 255 12.83 -16.75 -4.01
CA GLU A 255 13.96 -17.66 -3.79
C GLU A 255 14.38 -18.32 -5.11
N LEU A 256 14.88 -17.48 -6.01
CA LEU A 256 15.68 -17.89 -7.16
C LEU A 256 17.11 -18.20 -6.67
N GLU A 257 17.86 -19.03 -7.41
CA GLU A 257 19.26 -19.33 -7.05
C GLU A 257 20.05 -18.03 -6.81
N PRO A 258 21.08 -18.01 -5.95
CA PRO A 258 21.87 -16.80 -5.71
C PRO A 258 22.38 -16.18 -7.03
N GLY A 259 21.79 -15.05 -7.44
CA GLY A 259 22.11 -14.35 -8.70
C GLY A 259 21.09 -14.52 -9.83
N GLU A 260 20.04 -15.31 -9.67
CA GLU A 260 18.92 -15.44 -10.59
C GLU A 260 17.81 -14.44 -10.19
N ARG A 261 17.22 -13.77 -11.19
CA ARG A 261 16.33 -12.62 -10.98
C ARG A 261 15.00 -12.82 -11.71
N PRO A 262 13.88 -12.29 -11.20
CA PRO A 262 12.61 -12.36 -11.91
C PRO A 262 12.71 -11.66 -13.28
N ASP A 263 12.12 -12.26 -14.31
CA ASP A 263 12.19 -11.78 -15.71
C ASP A 263 11.63 -10.35 -15.93
N PHE A 264 10.81 -9.86 -14.98
CA PHE A 264 10.23 -8.52 -15.06
C PHE A 264 11.18 -7.42 -14.56
N LEU A 265 12.30 -7.79 -13.92
CA LEU A 265 13.31 -6.81 -13.53
C LEU A 265 14.04 -6.30 -14.77
N PRO A 266 14.18 -4.97 -14.94
CA PRO A 266 14.91 -4.43 -16.08
C PRO A 266 16.38 -4.87 -16.02
N ASP A 267 16.82 -5.59 -17.06
CA ASP A 267 18.21 -5.99 -17.24
C ASP A 267 19.12 -4.78 -17.48
N GLU A 268 20.38 -4.91 -17.06
CA GLU A 268 21.40 -3.84 -17.11
C GLU A 268 21.61 -3.24 -18.51
N GLU A 269 21.30 -3.98 -19.58
CA GLU A 269 21.46 -3.50 -20.95
C GLU A 269 20.29 -2.63 -21.45
N SER A 270 19.12 -2.68 -20.80
CA SER A 270 17.91 -1.99 -21.27
C SER A 270 17.85 -0.52 -20.87
N SER A 271 18.47 -0.12 -19.76
CA SER A 271 18.39 1.25 -19.25
C SER A 271 19.39 2.22 -19.88
N ALA A 272 20.42 1.74 -20.58
CA ALA A 272 21.36 2.58 -21.34
C ALA A 272 20.81 3.00 -22.72
N GLY A 273 19.65 2.46 -23.13
CA GLY A 273 19.01 2.73 -24.42
C GLY A 273 17.67 3.46 -24.35
N ALA A 274 17.12 3.73 -23.16
CA ALA A 274 15.85 4.43 -23.00
C ALA A 274 15.98 5.96 -23.07
N ALA A 275 16.78 6.45 -24.01
CA ALA A 275 16.74 7.84 -24.45
C ALA A 275 15.78 7.92 -25.64
N GLY A 276 14.54 8.32 -25.36
CA GLY A 276 13.55 8.70 -26.36
C GLY A 276 12.56 7.60 -26.74
N ILE A 277 11.38 7.64 -26.12
CA ILE A 277 10.16 7.19 -26.79
C ILE A 277 9.62 8.41 -27.55
N PRO A 278 9.75 8.49 -28.89
CA PRO A 278 8.99 9.46 -29.66
C PRO A 278 7.53 9.01 -29.65
N GLY A 279 6.62 9.95 -29.35
CA GLY A 279 5.20 9.67 -29.18
C GLY A 279 4.61 8.81 -30.29
N GLU A 280 4.03 7.67 -29.90
CA GLU A 280 3.13 6.95 -30.77
C GLU A 280 1.82 7.73 -30.86
N ALA A 281 1.57 8.23 -32.06
CA ALA A 281 0.34 8.85 -32.47
C ALA A 281 -0.84 7.90 -32.19
N SER A 282 -1.92 8.47 -31.65
CA SER A 282 -3.23 7.85 -31.60
C SER A 282 -3.69 7.49 -33.01
N GLU A 283 -3.46 6.24 -33.43
CA GLU A 283 -4.07 5.70 -34.64
C GLU A 283 -5.58 5.58 -34.46
N GLY A 284 -6.29 6.11 -35.44
CA GLY A 284 -7.71 6.40 -35.38
C GLY A 284 -8.60 5.18 -35.29
N LEU A 285 -9.68 5.33 -34.55
CA LEU A 285 -10.87 4.50 -34.63
C LEU A 285 -11.41 4.48 -36.07
N PRO A 286 -11.57 3.31 -36.72
CA PRO A 286 -12.39 3.22 -37.91
C PRO A 286 -13.86 3.08 -37.49
N GLY A 287 -14.67 4.03 -37.94
CA GLY A 287 -16.11 3.97 -37.83
C GLY A 287 -16.76 3.02 -38.85
N GLU A 288 -17.96 2.61 -38.46
CA GLU A 288 -19.16 2.30 -39.25
C GLU A 288 -19.43 0.93 -39.89
N GLY A 289 -20.66 0.47 -39.58
CA GLY A 289 -21.44 -0.63 -40.19
C GLY A 289 -21.52 -1.86 -39.27
N GLY A 290 -22.65 -2.32 -38.75
CA GLY A 290 -24.07 -2.08 -38.96
C GLY A 290 -24.83 -3.31 -38.38
N ASP A 291 -26.11 -3.13 -38.06
CA ASP A 291 -27.11 -4.13 -37.63
C ASP A 291 -26.94 -4.77 -36.23
N GLU A 292 -27.97 -4.97 -35.40
CA GLU A 292 -29.41 -4.64 -35.43
C GLU A 292 -29.90 -4.97 -34.00
N ARG A 293 -30.62 -4.07 -33.34
CA ARG A 293 -31.52 -4.44 -32.23
C ARG A 293 -32.88 -3.81 -32.49
N PRO A 294 -33.97 -4.59 -32.42
CA PRO A 294 -35.30 -4.09 -32.74
C PRO A 294 -35.80 -3.15 -31.64
N SER A 295 -36.33 -2.02 -32.09
CA SER A 295 -37.00 -1.00 -31.31
C SER A 295 -38.42 -1.43 -30.91
N GLU A 296 -38.73 -1.45 -29.62
CA GLU A 296 -40.10 -1.32 -29.12
C GLU A 296 -40.52 0.14 -29.26
N SER A 297 -41.30 0.42 -30.30
CA SER A 297 -41.99 1.69 -30.52
C SER A 297 -43.27 1.74 -29.68
N GLY A 298 -43.25 2.56 -28.63
CA GLY A 298 -44.45 3.11 -28.03
C GLY A 298 -44.83 4.40 -28.75
N ASP A 299 -45.75 4.32 -29.70
CA ASP A 299 -46.47 5.48 -30.23
C ASP A 299 -47.85 5.53 -29.58
N GLY A 300 -48.09 6.62 -28.85
CA GLY A 300 -49.44 7.07 -28.55
C GLY A 300 -49.84 8.10 -29.59
N GLU A 301 -51.02 7.95 -30.19
CA GLU A 301 -51.78 9.07 -30.72
C GLU A 301 -53.29 8.76 -30.68
N PRO A 302 -54.15 9.80 -30.79
CA PRO A 302 -55.47 9.84 -30.16
C PRO A 302 -56.64 9.74 -31.15
N GLU A 303 -57.84 9.76 -30.56
CA GLU A 303 -59.10 10.34 -31.07
C GLU A 303 -60.03 9.53 -32.03
N ARG A 304 -61.32 9.51 -31.58
CA ARG A 304 -62.61 9.33 -32.30
C ARG A 304 -63.13 7.91 -32.57
N SER A 305 -64.13 7.49 -31.77
CA SER A 305 -65.58 7.64 -32.06
C SER A 305 -66.43 7.04 -30.95
#